data_AF-A0A7S3PKE0-F1
#
_entry.id   AF-A0A7S3PKE0-F1
#
_cell.length_a   1.000
_cell.length_b   1.000
_cell.length_c   1.000
_cell.angle_alpha   90.00
_cell.angle_beta   90.00
_cell.angle_gamma   90.00
#
_symmetry.space_group_name_H-M   'P 1'
#
loop_
_entity.id
_entity.type
_entity.pdbx_description
1 polymer ?
#
loop_
_entity_poly.entity_id
_entity_poly.type
_entity_poly.pdbx_seq_one_letter_code
_entity_poly.pdbx_strand_id
1 'polypeptide(L)'
;MLICSFLTISQYAVSKSYFVWPFTWLILGETSTPFVGIRWLLAVSGNKESKLYFYNGVLLLGTFFLFRGILYGHGLYDMFKNYSIWGDVAALNMVAFGLTLAYGLNLIWLTRIIAGVRRSLMKKAKPQ
;
A
#
# COMPACT_ATOMS: atom_id res chain seq x y z
N MET A 1 13.47 2.11 -16.16
CA MET A 1 13.02 1.18 -17.23
C MET A 1 12.02 0.15 -16.72
N LEU A 2 12.29 -0.58 -15.62
CA LEU A 2 11.35 -1.58 -15.06
C LEU A 2 9.96 -1.03 -14.70
N ILE A 3 9.89 0.21 -14.22
CA ILE A 3 8.63 0.85 -13.79
C ILE A 3 7.69 1.10 -14.98
N CYS A 4 8.21 1.61 -16.11
CA CYS A 4 7.39 1.86 -17.31
C CYS A 4 6.89 0.56 -17.96
N SER A 5 7.67 -0.52 -17.88
CA SER A 5 7.29 -1.85 -18.36
C SER A 5 6.16 -2.45 -17.49
N PHE A 6 6.18 -2.21 -16.18
CA PHE A 6 5.14 -2.65 -15.26
C PHE A 6 3.82 -1.88 -15.44
N LEU A 7 3.91 -0.58 -15.73
CA LEU A 7 2.77 0.28 -16.03
C LEU A 7 2.06 -0.12 -17.33
N THR A 8 2.80 -0.52 -18.36
CA THR A 8 2.20 -0.99 -19.62
C THR A 8 1.53 -2.36 -19.48
N ILE A 9 2.14 -3.30 -18.75
CA ILE A 9 1.55 -4.62 -18.49
C ILE A 9 0.27 -4.51 -17.66
N SER A 10 0.26 -3.61 -16.67
CA SER A 10 -0.90 -3.38 -15.81
C SER A 10 -2.06 -2.68 -16.56
N GLN A 11 -1.79 -1.69 -17.42
CA GLN A 11 -2.82 -1.10 -18.29
C GLN A 11 -3.38 -2.12 -19.31
N TYR A 12 -2.53 -3.01 -19.82
CA TYR A 12 -2.95 -4.10 -20.71
C TYR A 12 -3.84 -5.13 -20.00
N ALA A 13 -3.51 -5.50 -18.76
CA ALA A 13 -4.34 -6.39 -17.93
C ALA A 13 -5.68 -5.75 -17.53
N VAL A 14 -5.70 -4.44 -17.27
CA VAL A 14 -6.93 -3.66 -17.01
C VAL A 14 -7.84 -3.63 -18.25
N SER A 15 -7.25 -3.51 -19.44
CA SER A 15 -8.01 -3.47 -20.71
C SER A 15 -8.69 -4.80 -21.07
N LYS A 16 -8.28 -5.92 -20.46
CA LYS A 16 -8.83 -7.26 -20.70
C LYS A 16 -9.74 -7.77 -19.57
N SER A 17 -10.06 -6.94 -18.56
CA SER A 17 -11.06 -7.18 -17.51
C SER A 17 -10.85 -8.35 -16.53
N TYR A 18 -9.85 -9.21 -16.67
CA TYR A 18 -9.70 -10.38 -15.78
C TYR A 18 -9.11 -10.07 -14.38
N PHE A 19 -8.29 -9.01 -14.22
CA PHE A 19 -7.62 -8.66 -12.94
C PHE A 19 -7.43 -7.15 -12.73
N VAL A 20 -8.47 -6.35 -13.03
CA VAL A 20 -8.42 -4.88 -12.98
C VAL A 20 -8.01 -4.34 -11.60
N TRP A 21 -8.66 -4.82 -10.54
CA TRP A 21 -8.49 -4.27 -9.20
C TRP A 21 -7.14 -4.60 -8.54
N PRO A 22 -6.63 -5.85 -8.61
CA PRO A 22 -5.30 -6.18 -8.06
C PRO A 22 -4.15 -5.43 -8.74
N PHE A 23 -4.22 -5.21 -10.06
CA PHE A 23 -3.21 -4.44 -10.78
C PHE A 23 -3.32 -2.94 -10.55
N THR A 24 -4.55 -2.41 -10.44
CA THR A 24 -4.78 -1.01 -10.06
C THR A 24 -4.22 -0.72 -8.67
N TRP A 25 -4.37 -1.67 -7.73
CA TRP A 25 -3.72 -1.59 -6.42
C TRP A 25 -2.19 -1.53 -6.50
N LEU A 26 -1.55 -2.35 -7.33
CA LEU A 26 -0.09 -2.36 -7.48
C LEU A 26 0.45 -0.99 -7.93
N ILE A 27 -0.18 -0.37 -8.92
CA ILE A 27 0.19 0.96 -9.43
C ILE A 27 -0.01 2.03 -8.36
N LEU A 28 -1.17 2.01 -7.68
CA LEU A 28 -1.47 2.98 -6.65
C LEU A 28 -0.58 2.78 -5.41
N GLY A 29 -0.13 1.56 -5.14
CA GLY A 29 0.87 1.26 -4.12
C GLY A 29 2.21 1.98 -4.35
N GLU A 30 2.59 2.25 -5.60
CA GLU A 30 3.80 3.01 -5.92
C GLU A 30 3.66 4.50 -5.60
N THR A 31 2.44 5.05 -5.58
CA THR A 31 2.21 6.45 -5.18
C THR A 31 2.56 6.70 -3.71
N SER A 32 2.64 5.65 -2.87
CA SER A 32 3.10 5.76 -1.49
C SER A 32 4.63 5.91 -1.34
N THR A 33 5.40 5.56 -2.37
CA THR A 33 6.88 5.60 -2.40
C THR A 33 7.47 7.01 -2.26
N PRO A 34 6.98 8.06 -2.96
CA PRO A 34 7.48 9.43 -2.75
C PRO A 34 7.27 9.91 -1.30
N PHE A 35 6.18 9.52 -0.62
CA PHE A 35 5.93 9.90 0.77
C PHE A 35 6.91 9.25 1.76
N VAL A 36 7.30 8.00 1.50
CA VAL A 36 8.37 7.32 2.26
C VAL A 36 9.72 7.99 1.99
N GLY A 37 10.00 8.37 0.74
CA GLY A 37 11.23 9.09 0.36
C GLY A 37 11.36 10.44 1.07
N ILE A 38 10.29 11.24 1.12
CA ILE A 38 10.26 12.52 1.84
C ILE A 38 10.47 12.31 3.35
N ARG A 39 9.88 11.25 3.93
CA ARG A 39 10.09 10.90 5.34
C ARG A 39 11.55 10.54 5.63
N TRP A 40 12.20 9.80 4.73
CA TRP A 40 13.60 9.41 4.85
C TRP A 40 14.54 10.63 4.70
N LEU A 41 14.30 11.49 3.70
CA LEU A 41 15.04 12.74 3.53
C LEU A 41 14.96 13.63 4.77
N LEU A 42 13.76 13.84 5.32
CA LEU A 42 13.57 14.60 6.56
C LEU A 42 14.24 13.94 7.78
N ALA A 43 14.33 12.61 7.80
CA ALA A 43 15.01 11.88 8.86
C ALA A 43 16.55 12.01 8.78
N VAL A 44 17.12 12.07 7.57
CA VAL A 44 18.55 12.27 7.31
C VAL A 44 18.97 13.72 7.54
N SER A 45 18.13 14.69 7.16
CA SER A 45 18.38 16.12 7.40
C SER A 45 18.22 16.57 8.86
N GLY A 46 18.08 15.66 9.82
CA GLY A 46 17.99 15.98 11.26
C GLY A 46 16.67 16.64 11.72
N ASN A 47 15.76 16.98 10.81
CA ASN A 47 14.52 17.72 11.07
C ASN A 47 13.35 16.83 11.54
N LYS A 48 13.61 15.93 12.49
CA LYS A 48 12.62 14.96 13.00
C LYS A 48 11.50 15.59 13.85
N GLU A 49 11.65 16.85 14.28
CA GLU A 49 10.68 17.56 15.13
C GLU A 49 9.79 18.56 14.38
N SER A 50 10.01 18.75 13.08
CA SER A 50 9.22 19.71 12.30
C SER A 50 7.75 19.28 12.15
N LYS A 51 6.84 20.27 12.14
CA LYS A 51 5.42 20.07 11.79
C LYS A 51 5.27 19.31 10.45
N LEU A 52 6.21 19.48 9.52
CA LEU A 52 6.24 18.76 8.23
C LEU A 52 6.36 17.23 8.40
N TYR A 53 7.17 16.76 9.35
CA TYR A 53 7.35 15.32 9.60
C TYR A 53 6.06 14.67 10.10
N PHE A 54 5.30 15.40 10.92
CA PHE A 54 4.00 14.97 11.41
C PHE A 54 2.96 14.90 10.28
N TYR A 55 2.81 15.97 9.49
CA TYR A 55 1.87 15.98 8.36
C TYR A 55 2.21 14.90 7.31
N ASN A 56 3.49 14.71 6.98
CA ASN A 56 3.89 13.64 6.07
C ASN A 56 3.61 12.24 6.65
N GLY A 57 3.74 12.06 7.96
CA GLY A 57 3.35 10.82 8.65
C GLY A 57 1.85 10.53 8.59
N VAL A 58 1.01 11.55 8.73
CA VAL A 58 -0.46 11.44 8.61
C VAL A 58 -0.88 11.19 7.16
N LEU A 59 -0.27 11.88 6.19
CA LEU A 59 -0.50 11.63 4.77
C LEU A 59 -0.06 10.22 4.35
N LEU A 60 1.08 9.75 4.86
CA LEU A 60 1.53 8.38 4.66
C LEU A 60 0.54 7.38 5.26
N LEU A 61 0.02 7.63 6.46
CA LEU A 61 -1.00 6.78 7.07
C LEU A 61 -2.28 6.73 6.22
N GLY A 62 -2.78 7.88 5.78
CA GLY A 62 -4.00 7.98 4.97
C GLY A 62 -3.85 7.27 3.62
N THR A 63 -2.76 7.55 2.89
CA THR A 63 -2.48 6.89 1.62
C THR A 63 -2.27 5.39 1.78
N PHE A 64 -1.52 4.95 2.80
CA PHE A 64 -1.29 3.53 3.07
C PHE A 64 -2.59 2.81 3.45
N PHE A 65 -3.48 3.43 4.22
CA PHE A 65 -4.79 2.87 4.56
C PHE A 65 -5.73 2.78 3.35
N LEU A 66 -5.89 3.86 2.59
CA LEU A 66 -6.77 3.90 1.43
C LEU A 66 -6.32 2.91 0.35
N PHE A 67 -5.04 2.96 -0.04
CA PHE A 67 -4.54 2.11 -1.11
C PHE A 67 -4.32 0.68 -0.64
N ARG A 68 -3.64 0.44 0.49
CA ARG A 68 -3.25 -0.92 0.89
C ARG A 68 -4.19 -1.60 1.87
N GLY A 69 -5.07 -0.86 2.55
CA GLY A 69 -6.16 -1.42 3.34
C GLY A 69 -7.40 -1.65 2.47
N ILE A 70 -7.99 -0.56 1.98
CA ILE A 70 -9.30 -0.62 1.31
C ILE A 70 -9.19 -1.17 -0.11
N LEU A 71 -8.37 -0.57 -0.97
CA LEU A 71 -8.30 -0.98 -2.39
C LEU A 71 -7.69 -2.37 -2.58
N TYR A 72 -6.69 -2.74 -1.79
CA TYR A 72 -6.18 -4.12 -1.76
C TYR A 72 -7.30 -5.08 -1.31
N GLY A 73 -7.94 -4.81 -0.17
CA GLY A 73 -9.01 -5.66 0.35
C GLY A 73 -10.14 -5.85 -0.66
N HIS A 74 -10.55 -4.78 -1.34
CA HIS A 74 -11.54 -4.85 -2.43
C HIS A 74 -11.04 -5.70 -3.61
N GLY A 75 -9.78 -5.54 -4.02
CA GLY A 75 -9.18 -6.34 -5.08
C GLY A 75 -9.13 -7.83 -4.75
N LEU A 76 -8.84 -8.20 -3.50
CA LEU A 76 -8.92 -9.59 -3.03
C LEU A 76 -10.35 -10.10 -3.02
N TYR A 77 -11.31 -9.31 -2.55
CA TYR A 77 -12.72 -9.68 -2.55
C TYR A 77 -13.21 -10.02 -3.97
N ASP A 78 -12.94 -9.13 -4.94
CA ASP A 78 -13.30 -9.36 -6.35
C ASP A 78 -12.58 -10.57 -6.94
N MET A 79 -11.32 -10.79 -6.56
CA MET A 79 -10.56 -11.97 -6.99
C MET A 79 -11.21 -13.27 -6.49
N PHE A 80 -11.52 -13.37 -5.19
CA PHE A 80 -12.18 -14.54 -4.60
C PHE A 80 -13.61 -14.74 -5.11
N LYS A 81 -14.35 -13.67 -5.40
CA LYS A 81 -15.68 -13.78 -6.01
C LYS A 81 -15.63 -14.44 -7.39
N ASN A 82 -14.58 -14.17 -8.16
CA ASN A 82 -14.37 -14.76 -9.49
C ASN A 82 -13.60 -16.09 -9.46
N TYR A 83 -13.50 -16.75 -8.30
CA TYR A 83 -12.74 -18.00 -8.12
C TYR A 83 -13.14 -19.08 -9.11
N SER A 84 -14.42 -19.17 -9.48
CA SER A 84 -14.92 -20.14 -10.46
C SER A 84 -14.29 -20.02 -11.86
N ILE A 85 -13.66 -18.89 -12.19
CA ILE A 85 -13.05 -18.63 -13.49
C ILE A 85 -11.57 -19.05 -13.52
N TRP A 86 -10.87 -18.99 -12.38
CA TRP A 86 -9.42 -19.17 -12.32
C TRP A 86 -8.95 -20.25 -11.32
N GLY A 87 -9.86 -20.80 -10.52
CA GLY A 87 -9.57 -21.77 -9.46
C GLY A 87 -9.01 -23.10 -9.95
N ASP A 88 -9.23 -23.46 -11.22
CA ASP A 88 -8.67 -24.70 -11.79
C ASP A 88 -7.20 -24.54 -12.22
N VAL A 89 -6.69 -23.31 -12.28
CA VAL A 89 -5.31 -23.04 -12.70
C VAL A 89 -4.41 -22.98 -11.47
N ALA A 90 -3.64 -24.04 -11.23
CA ALA A 90 -2.73 -24.17 -10.07
C ALA A 90 -1.79 -22.96 -9.91
N ALA A 91 -1.26 -22.42 -11.00
CA ALA A 91 -0.41 -21.22 -10.98
C ALA A 91 -1.13 -19.98 -10.44
N LEU A 92 -2.42 -19.80 -10.78
CA LEU A 92 -3.21 -18.66 -10.31
C LEU A 92 -3.61 -18.80 -8.84
N ASN A 93 -3.84 -20.03 -8.35
CA ASN A 93 -4.01 -20.28 -6.92
C ASN A 93 -2.77 -19.90 -6.10
N MET A 94 -1.57 -20.19 -6.61
CA MET A 94 -0.32 -19.79 -5.95
C MET A 94 -0.18 -18.27 -5.89
N VAL A 95 -0.54 -17.56 -6.97
CA VAL A 95 -0.56 -16.09 -7.00
C VAL A 95 -1.59 -15.53 -6.01
N ALA A 96 -2.81 -16.07 -5.98
CA ALA A 96 -3.87 -15.67 -5.06
C ALA A 96 -3.44 -15.83 -3.58
N PHE A 97 -2.78 -16.94 -3.26
CA PHE A 97 -2.21 -17.17 -1.93
C PHE A 97 -1.12 -16.15 -1.58
N GLY A 98 -0.19 -15.88 -2.51
CA GLY A 98 0.85 -14.88 -2.33
C GLY A 98 0.29 -13.46 -2.12
N LEU A 99 -0.74 -13.08 -2.87
CA LEU A 99 -1.43 -11.79 -2.70
C LEU A 99 -2.14 -11.70 -1.34
N THR A 100 -2.77 -12.79 -0.90
CA THR A 100 -3.44 -12.83 0.42
C THR A 100 -2.43 -12.66 1.56
N LEU A 101 -1.29 -13.34 1.50
CA LEU A 101 -0.20 -13.17 2.48
C LEU A 101 0.39 -11.75 2.44
N ALA A 102 0.60 -11.21 1.23
CA ALA A 102 1.09 -9.85 1.07
C ALA A 102 0.11 -8.82 1.65
N TYR A 103 -1.19 -9.02 1.52
CA TYR A 103 -2.20 -8.17 2.17
C TYR A 103 -2.11 -8.23 3.70
N GLY A 104 -2.00 -9.43 4.27
CA GLY A 104 -1.79 -9.61 5.71
C GLY A 104 -0.54 -8.87 6.21
N LEU A 105 0.56 -8.95 5.46
CA LEU A 105 1.76 -8.17 5.75
C LEU A 105 1.48 -6.67 5.71
N ASN A 106 0.79 -6.17 4.67
CA ASN A 106 0.43 -4.75 4.59
C ASN A 106 -0.41 -4.30 5.80
N LEU A 107 -1.34 -5.10 6.30
CA LEU A 107 -2.08 -4.78 7.52
C LEU A 107 -1.17 -4.66 8.75
N ILE A 108 -0.19 -5.56 8.90
CA ILE A 108 0.82 -5.45 9.97
C ILE A 108 1.59 -4.14 9.85
N TRP A 109 2.05 -3.77 8.65
CA TRP A 109 2.74 -2.50 8.43
C TRP A 109 1.86 -1.29 8.76
N LEU A 110 0.58 -1.33 8.41
CA LEU A 110 -0.39 -0.29 8.76
C LEU A 110 -0.46 -0.08 10.29
N THR A 111 -0.54 -1.16 11.07
CA THR A 111 -0.55 -1.04 12.54
C THR A 111 0.72 -0.38 13.09
N ARG A 112 1.88 -0.66 12.49
CA ARG A 112 3.16 -0.02 12.87
C ARG A 112 3.19 1.47 12.53
N ILE A 113 2.64 1.85 11.38
CA ILE A 113 2.53 3.27 10.98
C ILE A 113 1.60 4.01 11.95
N ILE A 114 0.43 3.44 12.29
CA ILE A 114 -0.50 3.98 13.30
C ILE A 114 0.21 4.16 14.65
N ALA A 115 0.94 3.15 15.11
CA ALA A 115 1.69 3.23 16.35
C ALA A 115 2.77 4.32 16.31
N GLY A 116 3.42 4.52 15.15
CA GLY A 116 4.39 5.60 14.93
C GLY A 116 3.75 6.99 15.06
N VAL A 117 2.62 7.22 14.38
CA VAL A 117 1.88 8.50 14.46
C VAL A 117 1.34 8.74 15.87
N ARG A 118 0.81 7.73 16.54
CA ARG A 118 0.32 7.82 17.93
C ARG A 118 1.43 8.23 18.90
N ARG A 119 2.64 7.69 18.75
CA ARG A 119 3.80 8.11 19.58
C ARG A 119 4.17 9.57 19.34
N SER A 120 4.11 10.04 18.09
CA SER A 120 4.34 11.45 17.76
C SER A 120 3.28 12.38 18.36
N LEU A 121 2.01 11.95 18.41
CA LEU A 121 0.92 12.68 19.08
C LEU A 121 1.14 12.76 20.60
N MET A 122 1.45 11.63 21.24
CA MET A 122 1.66 11.60 22.70
C MET A 122 2.87 12.41 23.15
N LYS A 123 3.94 12.49 22.35
CA LYS A 123 5.08 13.37 22.63
C LYS A 123 4.72 14.86 22.61
N LYS A 124 3.83 15.28 21.70
CA LYS A 124 3.31 16.66 21.68
C LYS A 124 2.35 16.97 22.83
N ALA A 125 1.68 15.94 23.38
CA ALA A 125 0.71 16.10 24.46
C ALA A 125 1.32 16.15 25.87
N LYS A 126 2.61 15.81 26.04
CA LYS A 126 3.35 16.15 27.27
C LYS A 126 3.80 17.62 27.16
N PRO A 127 3.23 18.54 27.95
CA PRO A 127 3.80 19.88 28.08
C PRO A 127 5.21 19.72 28.68
N GLN A 128 6.17 20.45 28.11
CA GLN A 128 7.47 20.66 28.77
C GLN A 128 7.26 21.50 30.02
#